data_AF-A0A358VX78-F1
#
_entry.id   AF-A0A358VX78-F1
#
_cell.length_a   1.000
_cell.length_b   1.000
_cell.length_c   1.000
_cell.angle_alpha   90.00
_cell.angle_beta   90.00
_cell.angle_gamma   90.00
#
_symmetry.space_group_name_H-M   'P 1'
#
loop_
_entity.id
_entity.type
_entity.pdbx_description
1 polymer ?
#
loop_
_entity_poly.entity_id
_entity_poly.type
_entity_poly.pdbx_seq_one_letter_code
_entity_poly.pdbx_strand_id
1 'polypeptide(L)'
;MYRYYSLKISRIMFLILLLTNVFLYNWMTQPYKGEYKQIIGDSFSEEYDKLDSLFVTSINYTLPIIEVAFTSQGYTGKDLTFSTLLNAKVKDPINILKFQLPILAQVDLKKVSTNNIQNDDAQTNPPSNNNVNLFDTNAQSDKNTSQTQGEEEKPVLKNIDNSKPYLLIYHTHTMEAYAATEKNKYIARYGYDRTDDLNYTVAKVADYLTEYLRKEGIPVLHDKTINDYNYDKSYVNSFATVSKILKEYPSIKAAIDLHRDGYGAVMKPGVETIPVLSNLPNQDFRKKYVMEINGEKVARVSFIIGSRRTPEMQQDWRKNYEFAKRISDKLNELYPGLSLGVQVKPYSEYNQHLLEKSILIELGSNYNTLEEAIATTKYLAKAISEVIKQQQDFGQ
;
A
#
# COMPACT_ATOMS: atom_id res chain seq x y z
N MET A 1 -30.28 30.47 25.22
CA MET A 1 -31.60 30.28 24.59
C MET A 1 -31.43 29.79 23.15
N TYR A 2 -30.89 28.58 22.93
CA TYR A 2 -30.88 27.93 21.61
C TYR A 2 -31.07 26.42 21.83
N ARG A 3 -32.34 26.02 21.79
CA ARG A 3 -32.83 24.65 21.92
C ARG A 3 -33.03 24.09 20.51
N TYR A 4 -32.58 22.86 20.30
CA TYR A 4 -33.26 21.84 19.51
C TYR A 4 -33.69 22.19 18.06
N TYR A 5 -32.81 21.87 17.11
CA TYR A 5 -33.24 21.37 15.80
C TYR A 5 -32.58 20.02 15.52
N SER A 6 -33.11 18.97 16.14
CA SER A 6 -32.91 17.62 15.62
C SER A 6 -33.72 17.53 14.33
N LEU A 7 -33.04 17.37 13.18
CA LEU A 7 -33.70 16.95 11.94
C LEU A 7 -34.34 15.58 12.19
N LYS A 8 -35.63 15.58 12.58
CA LYS A 8 -36.45 14.37 12.57
C LYS A 8 -36.62 13.98 11.11
N ILE A 9 -35.75 13.12 10.62
CA ILE A 9 -36.03 12.33 9.42
C ILE A 9 -37.32 11.57 9.76
N SER A 10 -38.42 11.97 9.14
CA SER A 10 -39.71 11.36 9.41
C SER A 10 -39.61 9.88 9.05
N ARG A 11 -40.37 9.02 9.73
CA ARG A 11 -40.47 7.60 9.36
C ARG A 11 -40.79 7.42 7.88
N ILE A 12 -41.49 8.40 7.30
CA ILE A 12 -41.79 8.51 5.87
C ILE A 12 -40.52 8.74 5.04
N MET A 13 -39.63 9.66 5.42
CA MET A 13 -38.35 9.85 4.71
C MET A 13 -37.44 8.62 4.78
N PHE A 14 -37.41 7.92 5.91
CA PHE A 14 -36.66 6.66 6.02
C PHE A 14 -37.26 5.58 5.11
N LEU A 15 -38.60 5.48 5.08
CA LEU A 15 -39.29 4.55 4.18
C LEU A 15 -39.04 4.89 2.70
N ILE A 16 -39.03 6.18 2.36
CA ILE A 16 -38.71 6.66 1.01
C ILE A 16 -37.29 6.24 0.66
N LEU A 17 -36.30 6.54 1.50
CA LEU A 17 -34.90 6.15 1.29
C LEU A 17 -34.73 4.63 1.12
N LEU A 18 -35.41 3.83 1.95
CA LEU A 18 -35.39 2.37 1.86
C LEU A 18 -35.97 1.90 0.53
N LEU A 19 -37.14 2.42 0.15
CA LEU A 19 -37.82 2.07 -1.11
C LEU A 19 -37.00 2.53 -2.33
N THR A 20 -36.35 3.70 -2.28
CA THR A 20 -35.45 4.18 -3.34
C THR A 20 -34.25 3.25 -3.49
N ASN A 21 -33.64 2.78 -2.40
CA ASN A 21 -32.52 1.84 -2.46
C ASN A 21 -32.94 0.47 -3.02
N VAL A 22 -34.09 -0.06 -2.61
CA VAL A 22 -34.63 -1.33 -3.14
C VAL A 22 -34.99 -1.19 -4.63
N PHE A 23 -35.57 -0.06 -5.03
CA PHE A 23 -35.86 0.23 -6.43
C PHE A 23 -34.60 0.34 -7.29
N LEU A 24 -33.59 1.08 -6.82
CA LEU A 24 -32.29 1.21 -7.49
C LEU A 24 -31.62 -0.16 -7.64
N TYR A 25 -31.61 -0.98 -6.57
CA TYR A 25 -31.09 -2.34 -6.61
C TYR A 25 -31.79 -3.16 -7.69
N ASN A 26 -33.13 -3.20 -7.68
CA ASN A 26 -33.90 -3.94 -8.68
C ASN A 26 -33.74 -3.42 -10.11
N TRP A 27 -33.52 -2.11 -10.30
CA TRP A 27 -33.25 -1.51 -11.60
C TRP A 27 -31.87 -1.88 -12.12
N MET A 28 -30.85 -1.81 -11.26
CA MET A 28 -29.47 -2.19 -11.59
C MET A 28 -29.31 -3.68 -11.89
N THR A 29 -30.17 -4.53 -11.32
CA THR A 29 -30.12 -6.00 -11.53
C THR A 29 -31.05 -6.50 -12.63
N GLN A 30 -31.73 -5.63 -13.39
CA GLN A 30 -32.50 -6.10 -14.55
C GLN A 30 -31.55 -6.57 -15.67
N PRO A 31 -31.76 -7.77 -16.25
CA PRO A 31 -30.95 -8.24 -17.36
C PRO A 31 -31.21 -7.37 -18.60
N TYR A 32 -30.14 -6.74 -19.11
CA TYR A 32 -30.16 -5.89 -20.31
C TYR A 32 -30.53 -6.71 -21.55
N LYS A 33 -31.67 -6.38 -22.19
CA LYS A 33 -32.07 -6.92 -23.50
C LYS A 33 -31.73 -5.92 -24.60
N GLY A 34 -30.45 -5.85 -24.97
CA GLY A 34 -29.99 -5.10 -26.14
C GLY A 34 -28.98 -5.93 -26.93
N GLU A 35 -29.08 -5.91 -28.26
CA GLU A 35 -28.13 -6.59 -29.14
C GLU A 35 -26.72 -6.02 -28.96
N TYR A 36 -25.77 -6.91 -28.71
CA TYR A 36 -24.36 -6.57 -28.52
C TYR A 36 -23.76 -5.96 -29.80
N LYS A 37 -23.66 -4.64 -29.84
CA LYS A 37 -22.60 -3.98 -30.61
C LYS A 37 -21.38 -3.84 -29.73
N GLN A 38 -20.32 -4.52 -30.15
CA GLN A 38 -19.01 -4.66 -29.52
C GLN A 38 -18.27 -3.33 -29.43
N ILE A 39 -18.66 -2.45 -28.50
CA ILE A 39 -17.88 -1.30 -28.05
C ILE A 39 -18.21 -1.12 -26.56
N ILE A 40 -17.19 -0.88 -25.74
CA ILE A 40 -17.21 -0.61 -24.28
C ILE A 40 -17.02 -1.86 -23.40
N GLY A 41 -15.75 -2.31 -23.28
CA GLY A 41 -15.30 -3.30 -22.30
C GLY A 41 -14.47 -2.71 -21.13
N ASP A 42 -13.89 -1.52 -21.29
CA ASP A 42 -12.86 -1.05 -20.34
C ASP A 42 -13.34 0.01 -19.35
N SER A 43 -14.43 0.74 -19.64
CA SER A 43 -14.95 1.77 -18.71
C SER A 43 -15.95 1.23 -17.70
N PHE A 44 -16.65 0.14 -18.01
CA PHE A 44 -17.67 -0.45 -17.15
C PHE A 44 -17.09 -1.37 -16.07
N SER A 45 -15.95 -2.03 -16.32
CA SER A 45 -15.25 -2.85 -15.32
C SER A 45 -14.70 -1.99 -14.17
N GLU A 46 -14.09 -0.84 -14.48
CA GLU A 46 -13.61 0.10 -13.45
C GLU A 46 -14.74 0.68 -12.59
N GLU A 47 -15.94 0.85 -13.13
CA GLU A 47 -17.09 1.40 -12.40
C GLU A 47 -17.78 0.32 -11.53
N TYR A 48 -17.80 -0.92 -12.02
CA TYR A 48 -18.29 -2.09 -11.27
C TYR A 48 -17.36 -2.44 -10.09
N ASP A 49 -16.03 -2.43 -10.31
CA ASP A 49 -15.04 -2.64 -9.25
C ASP A 49 -15.02 -1.50 -8.22
N LYS A 50 -15.32 -0.26 -8.65
CA LYS A 50 -15.50 0.88 -7.72
C LYS A 50 -16.73 0.72 -6.84
N LEU A 51 -17.82 0.15 -7.35
CA LEU A 51 -19.06 -0.07 -6.60
C LEU A 51 -18.89 -1.15 -5.51
N ASP A 52 -18.23 -2.26 -5.83
CA ASP A 52 -17.89 -3.29 -4.84
C ASP A 52 -16.82 -2.79 -3.85
N SER A 53 -15.81 -2.06 -4.33
CA SER A 53 -14.82 -1.38 -3.48
C SER A 53 -15.46 -0.39 -2.50
N LEU A 54 -16.38 0.46 -2.96
CA LEU A 54 -17.07 1.44 -2.11
C LEU A 54 -17.98 0.76 -1.11
N PHE A 55 -18.69 -0.30 -1.51
CA PHE A 55 -19.55 -1.07 -0.61
C PHE A 55 -18.73 -1.79 0.47
N VAL A 56 -17.67 -2.50 0.08
CA VAL A 56 -16.75 -3.19 1.00
C VAL A 56 -16.01 -2.21 1.90
N THR A 57 -15.54 -1.08 1.35
CA THR A 57 -14.91 0.01 2.11
C THR A 57 -15.90 0.63 3.10
N SER A 58 -17.15 0.86 2.69
CA SER A 58 -18.20 1.39 3.57
C SER A 58 -18.52 0.42 4.70
N ILE A 59 -18.61 -0.88 4.43
CA ILE A 59 -18.82 -1.92 5.45
C ILE A 59 -17.63 -1.95 6.43
N ASN A 60 -16.39 -1.88 5.93
CA ASN A 60 -15.19 -1.91 6.75
C ASN A 60 -15.04 -0.67 7.63
N TYR A 61 -15.36 0.53 7.12
CA TYR A 61 -15.27 1.78 7.88
C TYR A 61 -16.44 1.99 8.86
N THR A 62 -17.58 1.32 8.65
CA THR A 62 -18.76 1.46 9.52
C THR A 62 -18.82 0.45 10.66
N LEU A 63 -17.91 -0.54 10.72
CA LEU A 63 -17.92 -1.61 11.72
C LEU A 63 -16.56 -1.74 12.48
N PRO A 64 -16.22 -0.79 13.38
CA PRO A 64 -14.91 -0.74 14.05
C PRO A 64 -14.61 -1.90 15.01
N ILE A 65 -15.62 -2.70 15.39
CA ILE A 65 -15.41 -3.88 16.25
C ILE A 65 -14.71 -5.02 15.50
N ILE A 66 -14.78 -5.07 14.17
CA ILE A 66 -14.00 -6.06 13.40
C ILE A 66 -12.51 -5.73 13.57
N GLU A 67 -12.13 -4.46 13.41
CA GLU A 67 -10.75 -4.00 13.60
C GLU A 67 -10.26 -4.17 15.05
N VAL A 68 -11.10 -3.90 16.07
CA VAL A 68 -10.78 -4.06 17.50
C VAL A 68 -10.72 -5.54 17.94
N ALA A 69 -11.58 -6.41 17.40
CA ALA A 69 -11.50 -7.85 17.67
C ALA A 69 -10.26 -8.49 17.03
N PHE A 70 -9.83 -8.00 15.87
CA PHE A 70 -8.59 -8.43 15.21
C PHE A 70 -7.33 -7.91 15.91
N THR A 71 -7.35 -6.69 16.46
CA THR A 71 -6.19 -6.10 17.17
C THR A 71 -6.02 -6.59 18.60
N SER A 72 -7.10 -7.02 19.28
CA SER A 72 -7.03 -7.46 20.69
C SER A 72 -6.73 -8.94 20.91
N GLN A 73 -6.93 -9.80 19.91
CA GLN A 73 -6.61 -11.23 19.99
C GLN A 73 -6.11 -11.78 18.65
N GLY A 74 -4.93 -11.34 18.18
CA GLY A 74 -4.16 -12.19 17.28
C GLY A 74 -4.17 -13.62 17.86
N TYR A 75 -4.50 -14.62 17.03
CA TYR A 75 -4.90 -16.00 17.39
C TYR A 75 -6.41 -16.28 17.36
N THR A 76 -6.90 -16.79 16.24
CA THR A 76 -7.26 -18.21 16.07
C THR A 76 -7.39 -18.42 14.56
N GLY A 77 -6.94 -19.54 13.99
CA GLY A 77 -7.01 -19.81 12.54
C GLY A 77 -8.43 -20.03 12.01
N LYS A 78 -9.37 -19.14 12.33
CA LYS A 78 -10.73 -19.11 11.82
C LYS A 78 -10.93 -17.87 10.98
N ASP A 79 -11.46 -18.10 9.79
CA ASP A 79 -11.95 -17.06 8.90
C ASP A 79 -13.11 -16.32 9.61
N LEU A 80 -12.89 -15.04 9.90
CA LEU A 80 -13.85 -14.14 10.56
C LEU A 80 -14.43 -13.12 9.57
N THR A 81 -14.35 -13.41 8.27
CA THR A 81 -15.06 -12.64 7.25
C THR A 81 -16.55 -12.55 7.58
N PHE A 82 -17.18 -11.44 7.18
CA PHE A 82 -18.60 -11.17 7.43
C PHE A 82 -19.51 -12.29 6.91
N SER A 83 -19.13 -12.95 5.81
CA SER A 83 -19.76 -14.16 5.26
C SER A 83 -19.69 -15.36 6.20
N THR A 84 -18.58 -15.52 6.93
CA THR A 84 -18.37 -16.63 7.87
C THR A 84 -19.08 -16.37 9.20
N LEU A 85 -19.21 -15.10 9.61
CA LEU A 85 -20.00 -14.66 10.77
C LEU A 85 -21.50 -14.93 10.58
N LEU A 86 -22.02 -14.77 9.36
CA LEU A 86 -23.41 -15.08 9.00
C LEU A 86 -23.69 -16.60 8.97
N ASN A 87 -22.66 -17.43 8.76
CA ASN A 87 -22.78 -18.87 8.68
C ASN A 87 -22.33 -19.61 9.96
N ALA A 88 -21.62 -18.93 10.86
CA ALA A 88 -21.28 -19.42 12.18
C ALA A 88 -22.46 -19.20 13.13
N LYS A 89 -22.98 -20.28 13.73
CA LYS A 89 -23.97 -20.26 14.82
C LYS A 89 -23.39 -19.54 16.04
N VAL A 90 -23.37 -18.21 16.01
CA VAL A 90 -23.21 -17.39 17.21
C VAL A 90 -24.55 -17.44 17.93
N LYS A 91 -24.53 -17.82 19.21
CA LYS A 91 -25.76 -18.05 20.00
C LYS A 91 -26.62 -16.80 20.20
N ASP A 92 -26.11 -15.60 19.92
CA ASP A 92 -26.88 -14.36 20.04
C ASP A 92 -26.35 -13.22 19.15
N PRO A 93 -26.61 -13.27 17.82
CA PRO A 93 -26.14 -12.26 16.87
C PRO A 93 -26.77 -10.88 17.10
N ILE A 94 -27.89 -10.82 17.83
CA ILE A 94 -28.63 -9.59 18.12
C ILE A 94 -27.87 -8.72 19.13
N ASN A 95 -27.17 -9.30 20.11
CA ASN A 95 -26.41 -8.50 21.07
C ASN A 95 -25.19 -7.81 20.44
N ILE A 96 -24.54 -8.47 19.47
CA ILE A 96 -23.44 -7.88 18.70
C ILE A 96 -23.95 -6.67 17.89
N LEU A 97 -25.14 -6.80 17.30
CA LEU A 97 -25.79 -5.72 16.54
C LEU A 97 -26.22 -4.54 17.44
N LYS A 98 -26.68 -4.81 18.67
CA LYS A 98 -27.07 -3.78 19.66
C LYS A 98 -25.89 -2.94 20.16
N PHE A 99 -24.69 -3.50 20.22
CA PHE A 99 -23.47 -2.76 20.57
C PHE A 99 -23.04 -1.79 19.46
N GLN A 100 -23.38 -2.07 18.20
CA GLN A 100 -22.95 -1.28 17.04
C GLN A 100 -23.95 -0.21 16.62
N LEU A 101 -25.24 -0.41 16.91
CA LEU A 101 -26.31 0.54 16.63
C LEU A 101 -26.99 0.91 17.95
N PRO A 102 -26.58 2.00 18.63
CA PRO A 102 -27.12 2.39 19.93
C PRO A 102 -28.64 2.58 19.94
N ILE A 103 -29.23 2.87 18.78
CA ILE A 103 -30.69 2.95 18.58
C ILE A 103 -31.36 1.58 18.72
N LEU A 104 -30.73 0.48 18.28
CA LEU A 104 -31.26 -0.88 18.46
C LEU A 104 -31.17 -1.35 19.92
N ALA A 105 -30.24 -0.80 20.71
CA ALA A 105 -30.21 -1.01 22.16
C ALA A 105 -31.36 -0.29 22.90
N GLN A 106 -31.96 0.75 22.29
CA GLN A 106 -33.12 1.45 22.82
C GLN A 106 -34.46 0.82 22.42
N VAL A 107 -34.45 -0.13 21.47
CA VAL A 107 -35.64 -0.88 21.05
C VAL A 107 -35.66 -2.20 21.80
N ASP A 108 -36.46 -2.23 22.87
CA ASP A 108 -36.63 -3.41 23.70
C ASP A 108 -37.53 -4.44 22.98
N LEU A 109 -36.91 -5.38 22.26
CA LEU A 109 -37.61 -6.42 21.48
C LEU A 109 -38.37 -7.46 22.32
N LYS A 110 -38.47 -7.28 23.64
CA LYS A 110 -39.19 -8.20 24.54
C LYS A 110 -40.68 -7.88 24.76
N LYS A 111 -41.28 -6.94 24.02
CA LYS A 111 -42.73 -6.66 24.10
C LYS A 111 -43.51 -7.11 22.87
N VAL A 112 -43.40 -8.39 22.52
CA VAL A 112 -44.53 -9.14 21.93
C VAL A 112 -44.51 -10.55 22.53
N SER A 113 -45.14 -10.70 23.70
CA SER A 113 -45.98 -11.84 24.13
C SER A 113 -46.22 -11.81 25.65
N THR A 114 -47.37 -11.25 26.03
CA THR A 114 -48.27 -11.59 27.16
C THR A 114 -47.72 -11.94 28.57
N ASN A 115 -48.10 -11.05 29.49
CA ASN A 115 -48.74 -11.25 30.80
C ASN A 115 -47.95 -11.73 32.04
N ASN A 116 -47.97 -10.82 33.03
CA ASN A 116 -48.28 -10.99 34.47
C ASN A 116 -47.15 -10.93 35.54
N ILE A 117 -47.47 -10.10 36.55
CA ILE A 117 -47.11 -10.07 37.98
C ILE A 117 -45.95 -9.15 38.46
N GLN A 118 -46.37 -7.98 38.94
CA GLN A 118 -46.03 -7.22 40.17
C GLN A 118 -44.58 -7.09 40.72
N ASN A 119 -44.19 -5.82 40.82
CA ASN A 119 -43.74 -5.01 41.98
C ASN A 119 -42.42 -5.24 42.75
N ASP A 120 -41.78 -4.07 42.97
CA ASP A 120 -40.93 -3.58 44.08
C ASP A 120 -39.52 -4.21 44.25
N ASP A 121 -38.43 -3.50 44.56
CA ASP A 121 -38.22 -2.21 45.21
C ASP A 121 -36.75 -1.72 45.04
N ALA A 122 -36.53 -0.40 45.22
CA ALA A 122 -35.40 0.30 45.89
C ALA A 122 -33.90 -0.03 45.54
N GLN A 123 -32.89 0.85 45.55
CA GLN A 123 -32.68 2.17 46.17
C GLN A 123 -31.34 2.80 45.68
N THR A 124 -31.39 4.12 45.38
CA THR A 124 -30.51 5.24 45.80
C THR A 124 -28.96 5.22 45.81
N ASN A 125 -28.40 6.09 44.96
CA ASN A 125 -27.53 7.28 45.20
C ASN A 125 -26.08 7.25 45.83
N PRO A 126 -25.25 8.28 45.51
CA PRO A 126 -23.77 8.38 45.59
C PRO A 126 -23.33 9.37 46.72
N PRO A 127 -22.31 10.29 46.64
CA PRO A 127 -21.01 10.44 45.95
C PRO A 127 -19.85 10.91 46.89
N SER A 128 -18.64 11.23 46.38
CA SER A 128 -17.79 12.41 46.76
C SER A 128 -16.40 12.34 46.08
N ASN A 129 -16.00 13.27 45.20
CA ASN A 129 -15.43 14.63 45.37
C ASN A 129 -14.02 14.69 46.00
N ASN A 130 -13.00 15.12 45.23
CA ASN A 130 -12.33 16.43 45.43
C ASN A 130 -11.11 16.67 44.49
N ASN A 131 -10.94 17.95 44.18
CA ASN A 131 -10.00 18.61 43.26
C ASN A 131 -8.55 18.68 43.80
N VAL A 132 -7.58 19.05 42.94
CA VAL A 132 -6.90 20.37 42.91
C VAL A 132 -5.75 20.38 41.85
N ASN A 133 -5.49 21.58 41.35
CA ASN A 133 -4.75 22.04 40.17
C ASN A 133 -3.23 22.32 40.32
N LEU A 134 -2.58 22.45 39.15
CA LEU A 134 -1.54 23.42 38.67
C LEU A 134 -0.14 23.45 39.32
N PHE A 135 0.92 23.45 38.49
CA PHE A 135 1.98 24.49 38.43
C PHE A 135 2.82 24.40 37.14
N ASP A 136 3.10 25.57 36.54
CA ASP A 136 4.00 25.89 35.42
C ASP A 136 5.50 25.86 35.80
N THR A 137 6.39 25.73 34.81
CA THR A 137 7.52 26.69 34.58
C THR A 137 8.32 26.41 33.29
N ASN A 138 8.70 27.51 32.61
CA ASN A 138 9.57 27.61 31.42
C ASN A 138 11.07 27.57 31.76
N ALA A 139 11.94 27.19 30.79
CA ALA A 139 13.23 27.86 30.48
C ALA A 139 13.91 27.33 29.19
N GLN A 140 14.71 28.21 28.56
CA GLN A 140 15.29 28.20 27.21
C GLN A 140 16.69 27.53 27.04
N SER A 141 16.98 27.20 25.76
CA SER A 141 18.22 27.31 24.94
C SER A 141 19.58 26.73 25.40
N ASP A 142 20.25 25.96 24.53
CA ASP A 142 21.44 26.43 23.76
C ASP A 142 22.03 25.39 22.76
N LYS A 143 22.66 25.92 21.70
CA LYS A 143 23.32 25.24 20.57
C LYS A 143 24.77 24.84 20.92
N ASN A 144 25.29 23.75 20.33
CA ASN A 144 26.56 23.83 19.58
C ASN A 144 26.87 22.62 18.67
N THR A 145 27.49 22.94 17.56
CA THR A 145 27.84 22.13 16.38
C THR A 145 29.27 21.58 16.49
N SER A 146 29.58 20.45 15.85
CA SER A 146 30.94 20.17 15.37
C SER A 146 30.90 19.29 14.11
N GLN A 147 31.35 19.88 13.01
CA GLN A 147 31.60 19.26 11.71
C GLN A 147 33.00 18.62 11.72
N THR A 148 33.16 17.48 11.05
CA THR A 148 34.48 17.01 10.60
C THR A 148 34.32 16.51 9.16
N GLN A 149 35.00 17.19 8.24
CA GLN A 149 35.12 16.79 6.84
C GLN A 149 36.16 15.66 6.75
N GLY A 150 35.77 14.52 6.18
CA GLY A 150 36.67 13.42 5.81
C GLY A 150 36.69 13.27 4.30
N GLU A 151 37.89 13.19 3.74
CA GLU A 151 38.21 13.07 2.32
C GLU A 151 37.56 11.83 1.68
N GLU A 152 36.98 11.99 0.49
CA GLU A 152 36.45 10.86 -0.31
C GLU A 152 37.61 10.01 -0.86
N GLU A 153 37.88 8.88 -0.21
CA GLU A 153 38.65 7.79 -0.85
C GLU A 153 37.86 7.24 -2.05
N LYS A 154 38.47 7.31 -3.24
CA LYS A 154 37.94 6.66 -4.45
C LYS A 154 37.83 5.15 -4.20
N PRO A 155 36.66 4.52 -4.40
CA PRO A 155 36.51 3.10 -4.14
C PRO A 155 37.30 2.30 -5.18
N VAL A 156 38.22 1.46 -4.70
CA VAL A 156 38.86 0.41 -5.47
C VAL A 156 37.76 -0.51 -5.99
N LEU A 157 37.58 -0.57 -7.32
CA LEU A 157 36.66 -1.50 -7.98
C LEU A 157 37.09 -2.93 -7.64
N LYS A 158 36.42 -3.54 -6.66
CA LYS A 158 36.52 -4.99 -6.43
C LYS A 158 35.95 -5.69 -7.65
N ASN A 159 36.66 -6.67 -8.20
CA ASN A 159 36.10 -7.59 -9.20
C ASN A 159 34.98 -8.40 -8.53
N ILE A 160 33.73 -8.06 -8.85
CA ILE A 160 32.54 -8.71 -8.29
C ILE A 160 32.24 -9.96 -9.11
N ASP A 161 32.23 -11.11 -8.44
CA ASP A 161 31.77 -12.35 -9.03
C ASP A 161 30.23 -12.34 -9.11
N ASN A 162 29.71 -12.02 -10.30
CA ASN A 162 28.27 -12.03 -10.56
C ASN A 162 27.72 -13.44 -10.84
N SER A 163 28.55 -14.49 -10.84
CA SER A 163 28.04 -15.87 -10.99
C SER A 163 27.28 -16.36 -9.75
N LYS A 164 27.48 -15.69 -8.61
CA LYS A 164 26.78 -15.94 -7.35
C LYS A 164 26.11 -14.65 -6.86
N PRO A 165 25.00 -14.23 -7.48
CA PRO A 165 24.29 -13.02 -7.07
C PRO A 165 23.79 -13.17 -5.63
N TYR A 166 23.92 -12.10 -4.83
CA TYR A 166 23.36 -12.02 -3.48
C TYR A 166 21.98 -11.35 -3.50
N LEU A 167 21.82 -10.33 -4.36
CA LEU A 167 20.60 -9.55 -4.49
C LEU A 167 19.94 -9.80 -5.85
N LEU A 168 18.65 -10.11 -5.83
CA LEU A 168 17.78 -10.11 -7.00
C LEU A 168 17.05 -8.77 -7.10
N ILE A 169 17.02 -8.18 -8.28
CA ILE A 169 16.07 -7.12 -8.64
C ILE A 169 15.16 -7.70 -9.73
N TYR A 170 13.86 -7.68 -9.49
CA TYR A 170 12.83 -8.14 -10.43
C TYR A 170 11.65 -7.17 -10.43
N HIS A 171 10.67 -7.43 -11.31
CA HIS A 171 9.50 -6.58 -11.48
C HIS A 171 8.25 -7.44 -11.62
N THR A 172 7.29 -7.29 -10.72
CA THR A 172 5.95 -7.84 -10.92
C THR A 172 5.21 -7.08 -12.02
N HIS A 173 5.31 -5.75 -12.05
CA HIS A 173 4.75 -4.89 -13.10
C HIS A 173 5.86 -4.32 -14.00
N THR A 174 6.49 -5.19 -14.79
CA THR A 174 7.65 -4.88 -15.63
C THR A 174 7.40 -3.73 -16.63
N MET A 175 6.15 -3.57 -17.09
CA MET A 175 5.75 -2.55 -18.07
C MET A 175 5.46 -1.17 -17.48
N GLU A 176 5.54 -0.97 -16.16
CA GLU A 176 5.28 0.34 -15.55
C GLU A 176 6.26 1.40 -16.05
N ALA A 177 5.75 2.38 -16.80
CA ALA A 177 6.54 3.48 -17.37
C ALA A 177 6.28 4.81 -16.68
N TYR A 178 7.28 5.68 -16.73
CA TYR A 178 7.25 7.03 -16.15
C TYR A 178 6.69 8.05 -17.13
N ALA A 179 6.37 9.27 -16.69
CA ALA A 179 5.90 10.33 -17.58
C ALA A 179 6.89 10.57 -18.73
N ALA A 180 6.39 10.55 -19.97
CA ALA A 180 7.21 10.76 -21.15
C ALA A 180 7.79 12.18 -21.18
N THR A 181 8.98 12.31 -21.78
CA THR A 181 9.66 13.59 -22.03
C THR A 181 10.12 13.63 -23.49
N GLU A 182 10.64 14.77 -23.96
CA GLU A 182 11.25 14.87 -25.29
C GLU A 182 12.43 13.89 -25.46
N LYS A 183 13.18 13.66 -24.38
CA LYS A 183 14.32 12.74 -24.39
C LYS A 183 13.88 11.28 -24.32
N ASN A 184 12.80 11.01 -23.57
CA ASN A 184 12.29 9.67 -23.31
C ASN A 184 10.83 9.57 -23.73
N LYS A 185 10.60 9.68 -25.04
CA LYS A 185 9.26 9.58 -25.64
C LYS A 185 8.90 8.12 -25.89
N TYR A 186 7.70 7.73 -25.47
CA TYR A 186 7.13 6.42 -25.76
C TYR A 186 5.62 6.51 -25.95
N ILE A 187 5.02 5.43 -26.43
CA ILE A 187 3.57 5.28 -26.57
C ILE A 187 3.11 4.23 -25.55
N ALA A 188 2.12 4.57 -24.73
CA ALA A 188 1.48 3.60 -23.86
C ALA A 188 0.65 2.60 -24.70
N ARG A 189 0.81 1.29 -24.45
CA ARG A 189 0.20 0.22 -25.26
C ARG A 189 -0.53 -0.86 -24.46
N TYR A 190 -0.21 -0.99 -23.17
CA TYR A 190 -0.73 -2.06 -22.31
C TYR A 190 -1.49 -1.47 -21.13
N GLY A 191 -2.34 -0.48 -21.41
CA GLY A 191 -3.02 0.34 -20.41
C GLY A 191 -2.34 1.70 -20.20
N TYR A 192 -2.86 2.48 -19.25
CA TYR A 192 -2.30 3.78 -18.90
C TYR A 192 -0.89 3.65 -18.36
N ASP A 193 0.00 4.56 -18.77
CA ASP A 193 1.37 4.63 -18.24
C ASP A 193 2.18 3.32 -18.36
N ARG A 194 1.87 2.48 -19.36
CA ARG A 194 2.49 1.16 -19.52
C ARG A 194 2.93 0.87 -20.95
N THR A 195 4.14 0.33 -21.10
CA THR A 195 4.71 -0.08 -22.39
C THR A 195 5.58 -1.32 -22.22
N ASP A 196 5.64 -2.17 -23.24
CA ASP A 196 6.55 -3.31 -23.30
C ASP A 196 7.96 -2.93 -23.81
N ASP A 197 8.14 -1.68 -24.24
CA ASP A 197 9.47 -1.12 -24.47
C ASP A 197 10.14 -0.76 -23.12
N LEU A 198 10.90 -1.72 -22.62
CA LEU A 198 11.56 -1.66 -21.32
C LEU A 198 12.59 -0.54 -21.18
N ASN A 199 12.91 0.21 -22.25
CA ASN A 199 13.76 1.40 -22.15
C ASN A 199 13.08 2.57 -21.43
N TYR A 200 11.75 2.50 -21.21
CA TYR A 200 10.98 3.58 -20.60
C TYR A 200 10.35 3.18 -19.25
N THR A 201 10.60 1.97 -18.78
CA THR A 201 9.92 1.39 -17.61
C THR A 201 10.80 1.34 -16.37
N VAL A 202 10.23 0.88 -15.26
CA VAL A 202 10.96 0.50 -14.03
C VAL A 202 12.12 -0.46 -14.30
N ALA A 203 12.06 -1.26 -15.37
CA ALA A 203 13.18 -2.10 -15.80
C ALA A 203 14.40 -1.27 -16.23
N LYS A 204 14.20 -0.13 -16.92
CA LYS A 204 15.30 0.78 -17.25
C LYS A 204 15.91 1.42 -16.02
N VAL A 205 15.08 1.81 -15.06
CA VAL A 205 15.54 2.37 -13.79
C VAL A 205 16.37 1.34 -13.01
N ALA A 206 15.93 0.08 -13.00
CA ALA A 206 16.69 -1.01 -12.38
C ALA A 206 18.04 -1.29 -13.04
N ASP A 207 18.24 -0.99 -14.34
CA ASP A 207 19.57 -1.06 -14.96
C ASP A 207 20.56 -0.16 -14.24
N TYR A 208 20.18 1.09 -14.00
CA TYR A 208 21.03 2.06 -13.31
C TYR A 208 21.22 1.70 -11.84
N LEU A 209 20.15 1.27 -11.15
CA LEU A 209 20.25 0.80 -9.77
C LEU A 209 21.22 -0.38 -9.66
N THR A 210 21.13 -1.35 -10.58
CA THR A 210 22.03 -2.51 -10.67
C THR A 210 23.47 -2.08 -10.90
N GLU A 211 23.71 -1.13 -11.81
CA GLU A 211 25.04 -0.59 -12.09
C GLU A 211 25.65 0.04 -10.84
N TYR A 212 24.91 0.89 -10.13
CA TYR A 212 25.42 1.54 -8.91
C TYR A 212 25.61 0.55 -7.75
N LEU A 213 24.72 -0.42 -7.57
CA LEU A 213 24.88 -1.47 -6.56
C LEU A 213 26.11 -2.33 -6.81
N ARG A 214 26.37 -2.66 -8.09
CA ARG A 214 27.61 -3.33 -8.48
C ARG A 214 28.82 -2.43 -8.23
N LYS A 215 28.80 -1.13 -8.55
CA LYS A 215 29.92 -0.23 -8.17
C LYS A 215 30.17 -0.20 -6.67
N GLU A 216 29.12 -0.36 -5.86
CA GLU A 216 29.20 -0.46 -4.40
C GLU A 216 29.62 -1.86 -3.90
N GLY A 217 29.93 -2.84 -4.76
CA GLY A 217 30.42 -4.15 -4.34
C GLY A 217 29.33 -5.20 -4.10
N ILE A 218 28.08 -4.95 -4.50
CA ILE A 218 26.98 -5.91 -4.33
C ILE A 218 26.85 -6.77 -5.59
N PRO A 219 26.94 -8.12 -5.50
CA PRO A 219 26.61 -9.01 -6.61
C PRO A 219 25.09 -9.00 -6.85
N VAL A 220 24.66 -8.51 -8.02
CA VAL A 220 23.24 -8.32 -8.37
C VAL A 220 22.88 -9.12 -9.61
N LEU A 221 21.76 -9.84 -9.54
CA LEU A 221 21.03 -10.34 -10.70
C LEU A 221 19.82 -9.44 -10.96
N HIS A 222 19.72 -8.92 -12.18
CA HIS A 222 18.56 -8.13 -12.61
C HIS A 222 17.75 -8.94 -13.62
N ASP A 223 16.54 -9.32 -13.24
CA ASP A 223 15.59 -10.00 -14.11
C ASP A 223 14.65 -8.98 -14.78
N LYS A 224 14.52 -9.10 -16.10
CA LYS A 224 13.68 -8.24 -16.95
C LYS A 224 12.51 -9.00 -17.57
N THR A 225 12.19 -10.18 -17.06
CA THR A 225 11.06 -10.96 -17.56
C THR A 225 9.78 -10.13 -17.44
N ILE A 226 9.02 -10.02 -18.52
CA ILE A 226 7.74 -9.29 -18.52
C ILE A 226 6.68 -10.17 -17.87
N ASN A 227 6.28 -9.82 -16.65
CA ASN A 227 5.32 -10.61 -15.86
C ASN A 227 3.88 -10.14 -16.03
N ASP A 228 3.63 -8.95 -16.60
CA ASP A 228 2.37 -8.24 -16.53
C ASP A 228 1.66 -8.02 -17.89
N TYR A 229 1.96 -8.82 -18.93
CA TYR A 229 1.14 -8.85 -20.16
C TYR A 229 -0.36 -9.05 -19.85
N ASN A 230 -0.64 -9.94 -18.90
CA ASN A 230 -1.93 -9.99 -18.21
C ASN A 230 -1.71 -9.40 -16.81
N TYR A 231 -2.25 -8.21 -16.58
CA TYR A 231 -2.03 -7.45 -15.36
C TYR A 231 -2.49 -8.21 -14.11
N ASP A 232 -3.66 -8.84 -14.16
CA ASP A 232 -4.25 -9.58 -13.03
C ASP A 232 -3.44 -10.82 -12.65
N LYS A 233 -2.66 -11.36 -13.59
CA LYS A 233 -1.79 -12.51 -13.37
C LYS A 233 -0.35 -12.13 -13.02
N SER A 234 -0.03 -10.85 -12.96
CA SER A 234 1.34 -10.34 -12.74
C SER A 234 2.03 -10.98 -11.53
N TYR A 235 1.39 -10.99 -10.36
CA TYR A 235 1.96 -11.58 -9.15
C TYR A 235 2.14 -13.10 -9.24
N VAL A 236 1.24 -13.81 -9.92
CA VAL A 236 1.37 -15.26 -10.13
C VAL A 236 2.53 -15.55 -11.08
N ASN A 237 2.67 -14.76 -12.13
CA ASN A 237 3.76 -14.88 -13.10
C ASN A 237 5.11 -14.55 -12.46
N SER A 238 5.20 -13.45 -11.72
CA SER A 238 6.44 -13.05 -11.04
C SER A 238 6.83 -14.03 -9.94
N PHE A 239 5.86 -14.63 -9.24
CA PHE A 239 6.12 -15.73 -8.29
C PHE A 239 6.81 -16.91 -8.99
N ALA A 240 6.31 -17.33 -10.15
CA ALA A 240 6.91 -18.42 -10.93
C ALA A 240 8.32 -18.08 -11.41
N THR A 241 8.52 -16.86 -11.92
CA THR A 241 9.82 -16.32 -12.36
C THR A 241 10.84 -16.32 -11.22
N VAL A 242 10.50 -15.68 -10.09
CA VAL A 242 11.40 -15.58 -8.94
C VAL A 242 11.67 -16.95 -8.33
N SER A 243 10.66 -17.80 -8.19
CA SER A 243 10.83 -19.16 -7.67
C SER A 243 11.80 -20.00 -8.51
N LYS A 244 11.80 -19.83 -9.84
CA LYS A 244 12.78 -20.47 -10.73
C LYS A 244 14.17 -19.91 -10.49
N ILE A 245 14.32 -18.59 -10.43
CA ILE A 245 15.61 -17.91 -10.21
C ILE A 245 16.23 -18.33 -8.87
N LEU A 246 15.45 -18.37 -7.79
CA LEU A 246 15.96 -18.75 -6.47
C LEU A 246 16.42 -20.21 -6.39
N LYS A 247 15.87 -21.09 -7.23
CA LYS A 247 16.36 -22.47 -7.37
C LYS A 247 17.68 -22.55 -8.13
N GLU A 248 17.84 -21.72 -9.15
CA GLU A 248 19.06 -21.65 -9.98
C GLU A 248 20.22 -20.96 -9.24
N TYR A 249 19.91 -19.93 -8.45
CA TYR A 249 20.87 -19.11 -7.72
C TYR A 249 20.58 -19.14 -6.21
N PRO A 250 20.90 -20.23 -5.49
CA PRO A 250 20.68 -20.33 -4.04
C PRO A 250 21.54 -19.35 -3.21
N SER A 251 22.51 -18.67 -3.85
CA SER A 251 23.28 -17.57 -3.28
C SER A 251 22.45 -16.32 -3.01
N ILE A 252 21.29 -16.15 -3.68
CA ILE A 252 20.43 -14.99 -3.48
C ILE A 252 19.82 -15.04 -2.08
N LYS A 253 20.07 -14.01 -1.28
CA LYS A 253 19.55 -13.86 0.09
C LYS A 253 18.61 -12.67 0.26
N ALA A 254 18.55 -11.77 -0.73
CA ALA A 254 17.64 -10.63 -0.74
C ALA A 254 17.02 -10.44 -2.12
N ALA A 255 15.80 -9.91 -2.16
CA ALA A 255 15.09 -9.59 -3.39
C ALA A 255 14.38 -8.24 -3.29
N ILE A 256 14.39 -7.49 -4.39
CA ILE A 256 13.68 -6.23 -4.56
C ILE A 256 12.73 -6.39 -5.74
N ASP A 257 11.43 -6.26 -5.47
CA ASP A 257 10.42 -6.02 -6.49
C ASP A 257 10.36 -4.50 -6.73
N LEU A 258 10.92 -4.03 -7.84
CA LEU A 258 10.99 -2.59 -8.13
C LEU A 258 9.80 -2.15 -8.98
N HIS A 259 9.02 -1.22 -8.43
CA HIS A 259 7.82 -0.62 -9.00
C HIS A 259 7.95 0.91 -9.02
N ARG A 260 6.89 1.57 -9.48
CA ARG A 260 6.60 2.98 -9.18
C ARG A 260 5.15 3.12 -8.71
N ASP A 261 4.88 4.08 -7.82
CA ASP A 261 3.50 4.35 -7.41
C ASP A 261 2.65 4.86 -8.60
N GLY A 262 1.33 4.78 -8.48
CA GLY A 262 0.40 5.10 -9.55
C GLY A 262 -0.83 5.83 -9.03
N TYR A 263 -1.19 6.96 -9.67
CA TYR A 263 -2.46 7.64 -9.37
C TYR A 263 -3.13 8.21 -10.62
N GLY A 264 -4.15 7.51 -11.14
CA GLY A 264 -4.80 7.92 -12.38
C GLY A 264 -3.83 7.88 -13.58
N ALA A 265 -4.26 8.41 -14.72
CA ALA A 265 -3.53 8.34 -15.98
C ALA A 265 -2.72 9.60 -16.28
N VAL A 266 -1.42 9.44 -16.57
CA VAL A 266 -0.55 10.50 -17.13
C VAL A 266 -0.43 10.35 -18.65
N MET A 267 -0.15 9.13 -19.10
CA MET A 267 -0.05 8.70 -20.49
C MET A 267 -1.24 7.82 -20.84
N LYS A 268 -1.90 8.14 -21.95
CA LYS A 268 -3.06 7.39 -22.46
C LYS A 268 -2.65 6.43 -23.57
N PRO A 269 -3.28 5.25 -23.68
CA PRO A 269 -3.00 4.30 -24.75
C PRO A 269 -3.12 4.93 -26.14
N GLY A 270 -2.12 4.71 -27.00
CA GLY A 270 -2.11 5.21 -28.38
C GLY A 270 -1.92 6.72 -28.53
N VAL A 271 -1.75 7.48 -27.45
CA VAL A 271 -1.50 8.93 -27.50
C VAL A 271 0.00 9.20 -27.51
N GLU A 272 0.47 9.92 -28.53
CA GLU A 272 1.90 10.22 -28.71
C GLU A 272 2.34 11.58 -28.15
N THR A 273 1.40 12.38 -27.63
CA THR A 273 1.72 13.71 -27.11
C THR A 273 2.48 13.60 -25.79
N ILE A 274 3.58 14.34 -25.67
CA ILE A 274 4.33 14.44 -24.42
C ILE A 274 3.48 15.25 -23.41
N PRO A 275 3.26 14.74 -22.19
CA PRO A 275 2.45 15.43 -21.20
C PRO A 275 3.21 16.66 -20.68
N VAL A 276 2.49 17.76 -20.53
CA VAL A 276 3.04 18.96 -19.90
C VAL A 276 3.02 18.76 -18.39
N LEU A 277 4.20 18.53 -17.79
CA LEU A 277 4.33 18.15 -16.37
C LEU A 277 3.64 19.12 -15.39
N SER A 278 3.65 20.43 -15.68
CA SER A 278 2.98 21.46 -14.87
C SER A 278 1.45 21.40 -14.92
N ASN A 279 0.90 20.70 -15.92
CA ASN A 279 -0.54 20.61 -16.18
C ASN A 279 -1.08 19.20 -15.90
N LEU A 280 -0.28 18.30 -15.30
CA LEU A 280 -0.75 16.99 -14.87
C LEU A 280 -1.89 17.15 -13.85
N PRO A 281 -2.90 16.25 -13.89
CA PRO A 281 -4.17 16.42 -13.16
C PRO A 281 -4.01 16.42 -11.63
N ASN A 282 -2.97 15.79 -11.10
CA ASN A 282 -2.68 15.76 -9.67
C ASN A 282 -1.27 16.28 -9.35
N GLN A 283 -1.12 17.60 -9.32
CA GLN A 283 0.14 18.25 -9.00
C GLN A 283 0.63 17.94 -7.58
N ASP A 284 -0.27 17.73 -6.62
CA ASP A 284 0.14 17.45 -5.24
C ASP A 284 0.70 16.03 -5.10
N PHE A 285 0.15 15.07 -5.84
CA PHE A 285 0.74 13.74 -5.95
C PHE A 285 2.12 13.79 -6.61
N ARG A 286 2.30 14.59 -7.67
CA ARG A 286 3.64 14.83 -8.24
C ARG A 286 4.61 15.41 -7.22
N LYS A 287 4.23 16.48 -6.51
CA LYS A 287 5.06 17.14 -5.49
C LYS A 287 5.46 16.18 -4.37
N LYS A 288 4.59 15.24 -3.99
CA LYS A 288 4.90 14.21 -2.99
C LYS A 288 6.13 13.37 -3.39
N TYR A 289 6.32 13.11 -4.68
CA TYR A 289 7.34 12.20 -5.21
C TYR A 289 8.54 12.90 -5.85
N VAL A 290 8.62 14.23 -5.86
CA VAL A 290 9.76 14.97 -6.42
C VAL A 290 10.43 15.77 -5.32
N MET A 291 11.75 15.69 -5.24
CA MET A 291 12.57 16.61 -4.45
C MET A 291 13.83 16.99 -5.22
N GLU A 292 14.65 17.85 -4.63
CA GLU A 292 15.91 18.29 -5.21
C GLU A 292 17.06 17.92 -4.27
N ILE A 293 18.12 17.34 -4.83
CA ILE A 293 19.37 17.05 -4.13
C ILE A 293 20.50 17.61 -5.00
N ASN A 294 21.28 18.55 -4.47
CA ASN A 294 22.42 19.17 -5.18
C ASN A 294 22.05 19.77 -6.56
N GLY A 295 20.88 20.41 -6.68
CA GLY A 295 20.42 21.00 -7.93
C GLY A 295 19.84 20.00 -8.95
N GLU A 296 19.78 18.71 -8.61
CA GLU A 296 19.20 17.66 -9.45
C GLU A 296 17.83 17.24 -8.90
N LYS A 297 16.81 17.22 -9.77
CA LYS A 297 15.50 16.67 -9.41
C LYS A 297 15.57 15.16 -9.33
N VAL A 298 15.08 14.62 -8.22
CA VAL A 298 15.09 13.18 -7.94
C VAL A 298 13.70 12.71 -7.52
N ALA A 299 13.40 11.45 -7.82
CA ALA A 299 12.21 10.77 -7.35
C ALA A 299 12.37 10.28 -5.90
N ARG A 300 11.34 10.44 -5.07
CA ARG A 300 11.33 9.93 -3.69
C ARG A 300 10.94 8.45 -3.63
N VAL A 301 11.41 7.77 -2.59
CA VAL A 301 11.35 6.29 -2.50
C VAL A 301 10.41 5.85 -1.39
N SER A 302 9.51 4.91 -1.71
CA SER A 302 8.52 4.32 -0.81
C SER A 302 8.79 2.81 -0.69
N PHE A 303 8.56 2.23 0.50
CA PHE A 303 8.73 0.79 0.72
C PHE A 303 7.39 0.18 1.13
N ILE A 304 7.00 -0.92 0.49
CA ILE A 304 5.72 -1.58 0.75
C ILE A 304 5.98 -2.97 1.30
N ILE A 305 5.30 -3.31 2.41
CA ILE A 305 5.37 -4.62 3.06
C ILE A 305 3.98 -5.22 3.15
N GLY A 306 3.80 -6.40 2.55
CA GLY A 306 2.58 -7.19 2.67
C GLY A 306 2.65 -8.08 3.91
N SER A 307 1.74 -7.89 4.86
CA SER A 307 1.73 -8.69 6.10
C SER A 307 0.74 -9.85 6.08
N ARG A 308 -0.05 -10.02 5.01
CA ARG A 308 -0.92 -11.20 4.89
C ARG A 308 -0.05 -12.44 4.73
N ARG A 309 -0.42 -13.54 5.40
CA ARG A 309 0.22 -14.84 5.26
C ARG A 309 -0.86 -15.91 5.27
N THR A 310 -0.72 -16.89 4.39
CA THR A 310 -1.50 -18.14 4.49
C THR A 310 -0.78 -19.09 5.45
N PRO A 311 -1.47 -20.13 5.98
CA PRO A 311 -0.83 -21.12 6.87
C PRO A 311 0.41 -21.80 6.28
N GLU A 312 0.49 -21.89 4.95
CA GLU A 312 1.63 -22.49 4.23
C GLU A 312 2.84 -21.54 4.15
N MET A 313 2.64 -20.24 4.35
CA MET A 313 3.69 -19.23 4.31
C MET A 313 4.33 -19.09 5.70
N GLN A 314 5.38 -19.87 5.95
CA GLN A 314 6.07 -19.90 7.25
C GLN A 314 6.99 -18.69 7.51
N GLN A 315 7.17 -17.82 6.52
CA GLN A 315 8.08 -16.68 6.59
C GLN A 315 7.47 -15.51 7.39
N ASP A 316 8.18 -15.03 8.41
CA ASP A 316 7.77 -13.88 9.21
C ASP A 316 7.98 -12.58 8.42
N TRP A 317 6.87 -11.95 8.04
CA TRP A 317 6.88 -10.69 7.28
C TRP A 317 7.63 -9.56 8.00
N ARG A 318 7.78 -9.64 9.33
CA ARG A 318 8.51 -8.64 10.11
C ARG A 318 9.99 -8.59 9.74
N LYS A 319 10.58 -9.69 9.28
CA LYS A 319 11.97 -9.69 8.78
C LYS A 319 12.13 -8.85 7.51
N ASN A 320 11.15 -8.93 6.59
CA ASN A 320 11.10 -8.05 5.42
C ASN A 320 10.93 -6.59 5.84
N TYR A 321 10.04 -6.34 6.81
CA TYR A 321 9.82 -4.99 7.36
C TYR A 321 11.10 -4.42 7.97
N GLU A 322 11.81 -5.18 8.79
CA GLU A 322 13.07 -4.76 9.40
C GLU A 322 14.14 -4.45 8.34
N PHE A 323 14.24 -5.28 7.30
CA PHE A 323 15.14 -5.03 6.19
C PHE A 323 14.79 -3.74 5.43
N ALA A 324 13.52 -3.57 5.05
CA ALA A 324 13.04 -2.33 4.41
C ALA A 324 13.24 -1.10 5.29
N LYS A 325 12.96 -1.22 6.59
CA LYS A 325 13.11 -0.12 7.55
C LYS A 325 14.56 0.31 7.69
N ARG A 326 15.51 -0.63 7.78
CA ARG A 326 16.94 -0.30 7.81
C ARG A 326 17.38 0.47 6.56
N ILE A 327 16.89 0.08 5.38
CA ILE A 327 17.20 0.79 4.12
C ILE A 327 16.54 2.17 4.12
N SER A 328 15.26 2.28 4.51
CA SER A 328 14.53 3.54 4.59
C SER A 328 15.18 4.53 5.56
N ASP A 329 15.54 4.07 6.76
CA ASP A 329 16.25 4.86 7.76
C ASP A 329 17.62 5.30 7.24
N LYS A 330 18.40 4.37 6.67
CA LYS A 330 19.72 4.69 6.10
C LYS A 330 19.62 5.69 4.94
N LEU A 331 18.59 5.59 4.10
CA LEU A 331 18.35 6.52 3.01
C LEU A 331 18.07 7.93 3.54
N ASN A 332 17.31 8.07 4.63
CA ASN A 332 17.04 9.36 5.26
C ASN A 332 18.18 9.86 6.16
N GLU A 333 19.03 8.98 6.67
CA GLU A 333 20.29 9.34 7.35
C GLU A 333 21.26 10.00 6.37
N LEU A 334 21.45 9.38 5.18
CA LEU A 334 22.35 9.89 4.14
C LEU A 334 21.75 11.05 3.35
N TYR A 335 20.45 10.98 3.04
CA TYR A 335 19.73 11.91 2.17
C TYR A 335 18.36 12.27 2.78
N PRO A 336 18.31 13.22 3.72
CA PRO A 336 17.09 13.53 4.47
C PRO A 336 15.87 13.84 3.59
N GLY A 337 14.80 13.08 3.80
CA GLY A 337 13.52 13.23 3.10
C GLY A 337 13.39 12.41 1.82
N LEU A 338 14.46 11.75 1.34
CA LEU A 338 14.43 10.93 0.14
C LEU A 338 13.56 9.68 0.31
N SER A 339 13.50 9.10 1.52
CA SER A 339 12.55 8.03 1.83
C SER A 339 11.23 8.59 2.37
N LEU A 340 10.13 8.11 1.80
CA LEU A 340 8.75 8.29 2.26
C LEU A 340 8.36 7.31 3.40
N GLY A 341 9.28 6.44 3.82
CA GLY A 341 9.04 5.46 4.87
C GLY A 341 8.54 4.10 4.36
N VAL A 342 8.19 3.24 5.32
CA VAL A 342 7.70 1.88 5.09
C VAL A 342 6.20 1.81 5.38
N GLN A 343 5.41 1.34 4.42
CA GLN A 343 3.97 1.12 4.56
C GLN A 343 3.69 -0.37 4.68
N VAL A 344 2.93 -0.76 5.71
CA VAL A 344 2.44 -2.14 5.87
C VAL A 344 1.04 -2.25 5.29
N LYS A 345 0.81 -3.25 4.44
CA LYS A 345 -0.47 -3.54 3.80
C LYS A 345 -1.02 -4.85 4.37
N PRO A 346 -2.05 -4.80 5.24
CA PRO A 346 -2.51 -5.96 6.01
C PRO A 346 -3.12 -7.08 5.16
N TYR A 347 -3.60 -6.77 3.96
CA TYR A 347 -4.33 -7.70 3.10
C TYR A 347 -3.54 -8.12 1.84
N SER A 348 -2.25 -7.80 1.78
CA SER A 348 -1.41 -8.06 0.62
C SER A 348 -0.17 -8.86 0.98
N GLU A 349 0.42 -9.54 -0.01
CA GLU A 349 1.53 -10.50 0.19
C GLU A 349 2.76 -10.17 -0.67
N TYR A 350 2.54 -9.67 -1.90
CA TYR A 350 3.56 -9.19 -2.82
C TYR A 350 4.74 -10.14 -3.08
N ASN A 351 4.51 -11.46 -3.02
CA ASN A 351 5.55 -12.50 -3.12
C ASN A 351 6.68 -12.39 -2.09
N GLN A 352 6.51 -11.58 -1.04
CA GLN A 352 7.55 -11.29 -0.05
C GLN A 352 7.83 -12.46 0.88
N HIS A 353 7.01 -13.51 0.84
CA HIS A 353 7.24 -14.75 1.59
C HIS A 353 8.36 -15.63 1.00
N LEU A 354 8.86 -15.30 -0.20
CA LEU A 354 9.92 -16.08 -0.87
C LEU A 354 11.30 -15.99 -0.21
N LEU A 355 11.62 -14.88 0.48
CA LEU A 355 12.87 -14.69 1.21
C LEU A 355 12.64 -13.83 2.45
N GLU A 356 13.48 -13.95 3.47
CA GLU A 356 13.44 -13.10 4.70
C GLU A 356 13.83 -11.63 4.46
N LYS A 357 14.42 -11.33 3.31
CA LYS A 357 14.81 -9.99 2.84
C LYS A 357 14.21 -9.69 1.46
N SER A 358 12.92 -10.00 1.28
CA SER A 358 12.16 -9.70 0.06
C SER A 358 11.27 -8.48 0.28
N ILE A 359 11.54 -7.40 -0.45
CA ILE A 359 10.83 -6.12 -0.27
C ILE A 359 10.33 -5.56 -1.60
N LEU A 360 9.28 -4.76 -1.54
CA LEU A 360 8.78 -3.99 -2.69
C LEU A 360 9.21 -2.53 -2.50
N ILE A 361 9.85 -1.97 -3.52
CA ILE A 361 10.25 -0.56 -3.55
C ILE A 361 9.45 0.15 -4.64
N GLU A 362 8.77 1.22 -4.29
CA GLU A 362 8.21 2.19 -5.23
C GLU A 362 9.22 3.33 -5.40
N LEU A 363 9.85 3.40 -6.57
CA LEU A 363 10.76 4.49 -6.91
C LEU A 363 10.02 5.58 -7.69
N GLY A 364 9.55 6.61 -6.98
CA GLY A 364 8.70 7.64 -7.56
C GLY A 364 7.30 7.14 -7.88
N SER A 365 6.66 7.80 -8.83
CA SER A 365 5.33 7.48 -9.35
C SER A 365 5.21 7.71 -10.85
N ASN A 366 4.04 7.43 -11.43
CA ASN A 366 3.75 7.72 -12.84
C ASN A 366 3.79 9.22 -13.20
N TYR A 367 3.88 10.12 -12.21
CA TYR A 367 4.03 11.57 -12.41
C TYR A 367 5.48 12.03 -12.43
N ASN A 368 6.41 11.16 -12.03
CA ASN A 368 7.84 11.41 -12.21
C ASN A 368 8.22 11.17 -13.66
N THR A 369 9.26 11.85 -14.11
CA THR A 369 9.92 11.48 -15.38
C THR A 369 10.92 10.34 -15.15
N LEU A 370 11.29 9.66 -16.23
CA LEU A 370 12.29 8.59 -16.17
C LEU A 370 13.65 9.13 -15.66
N GLU A 371 14.01 10.35 -16.03
CA GLU A 371 15.25 11.00 -15.60
C GLU A 371 15.27 11.24 -14.08
N GLU A 372 14.16 11.72 -13.51
CA GLU A 372 14.02 11.93 -12.07
C GLU A 372 14.17 10.61 -11.30
N ALA A 373 13.61 9.53 -11.82
CA ALA A 373 13.74 8.19 -11.24
C ALA A 373 15.18 7.64 -11.35
N ILE A 374 15.81 7.75 -12.52
CA ILE A 374 17.21 7.33 -12.73
C ILE A 374 18.15 8.12 -11.82
N ALA A 375 17.95 9.43 -11.66
CA ALA A 375 18.78 10.28 -10.81
C ALA A 375 18.81 9.81 -9.34
N THR A 376 17.72 9.21 -8.85
CA THR A 376 17.63 8.64 -7.50
C THR A 376 18.50 7.40 -7.29
N THR A 377 18.76 6.62 -8.35
CA THR A 377 19.31 5.26 -8.22
C THR A 377 20.68 5.21 -7.55
N LYS A 378 21.54 6.21 -7.73
CA LYS A 378 22.85 6.31 -7.04
C LYS A 378 22.72 6.45 -5.52
N TYR A 379 21.75 7.25 -5.08
CA TYR A 379 21.48 7.47 -3.65
C TYR A 379 20.85 6.23 -3.02
N LEU A 380 19.89 5.62 -3.72
CA LEU A 380 19.26 4.38 -3.27
C LEU A 380 20.25 3.21 -3.20
N ALA A 381 21.10 3.05 -4.22
CA ALA A 381 22.15 2.03 -4.24
C ALA A 381 23.10 2.17 -3.05
N LYS A 382 23.48 3.40 -2.70
CA LYS A 382 24.36 3.66 -1.55
C LYS A 382 23.74 3.13 -0.27
N ALA A 383 22.51 3.54 0.04
CA ALA A 383 21.81 3.12 1.25
C ALA A 383 21.58 1.59 1.32
N ILE A 384 21.14 0.98 0.21
CA ILE A 384 20.98 -0.48 0.13
C ILE A 384 22.31 -1.18 0.39
N SER A 385 23.39 -0.71 -0.22
CA SER A 385 24.70 -1.34 -0.09
C SER A 385 25.23 -1.30 1.34
N GLU A 386 25.05 -0.20 2.07
CA GLU A 386 25.47 -0.08 3.46
C GLU A 386 24.71 -1.06 4.36
N VAL A 387 23.39 -1.21 4.14
CA VAL A 387 22.57 -2.15 4.90
C VAL A 387 22.91 -3.61 4.58
N ILE A 388 23.18 -3.93 3.31
CA ILE A 388 23.57 -5.28 2.89
C ILE A 388 24.93 -5.67 3.45
N LYS A 389 25.93 -4.77 3.42
CA LYS A 389 27.28 -5.03 3.93
C LYS A 389 27.33 -5.30 5.44
N GLN A 390 26.29 -4.91 6.18
CA GLN A 390 26.14 -5.19 7.61
C GLN A 390 25.41 -6.51 7.91
N GLN A 391 24.92 -7.22 6.89
CA GLN A 391 24.26 -8.51 7.07
C GLN A 391 25.30 -9.60 7.34
N GLN A 392 25.00 -10.48 8.29
CA GLN A 392 25.91 -11.57 8.66
C GLN A 392 26.15 -12.55 7.52
N ASP A 393 25.15 -12.76 6.65
CA ASP A 393 25.17 -13.70 5.53
C ASP A 393 25.70 -13.09 4.23
N PHE A 394 26.19 -11.85 4.25
CA PHE A 394 26.82 -11.22 3.08
C PHE A 394 28.31 -11.60 2.98
N GLY A 395 28.72 -12.11 1.81
CA GLY A 395 30.10 -12.53 1.54
C GLY A 395 30.45 -13.96 1.99
N GLN A 396 29.45 -14.72 2.44
CA GLN A 396 29.59 -16.15 2.79
C GLN A 396 29.42 -17.07 1.57
#